data_AF-A0A9X6IED9-F1
#
_entry.id   AF-A0A9X6IED9-F1
#
_cell.length_a   1.000
_cell.length_b   1.000
_cell.length_c   1.000
_cell.angle_alpha   90.00
_cell.angle_beta   90.00
_cell.angle_gamma   90.00
#
_symmetry.space_group_name_H-M   'P 1'
#
loop_
_entity.id
_entity.type
_entity.pdbx_description
1 polymer ?
#
loop_
_entity_poly.entity_id
_entity_poly.type
_entity_poly.pdbx_seq_one_letter_code
_entity_poly.pdbx_strand_id
1 'polypeptide(L)'
;MKKVLLTIPILIILLSGCSSNDIYGSWEVVDNKKGECPVYYKFETVIKKENKEEIVQNLVEMQTTKNKDDLYKGSFVKNSNIYHIDYGNSFTSDQTLKVADGTLNVYFLTAEKLCTYKKK
;
A
#
# COMPACT_ATOMS: atom_id res chain seq x y z
N MET A 1 49.62 23.84 23.81
CA MET A 1 48.16 23.65 23.69
C MET A 1 47.79 23.75 22.22
N LYS A 2 47.50 22.63 21.55
CA LYS A 2 47.07 22.62 20.13
C LYS A 2 45.60 22.22 20.10
N LYS A 3 44.72 23.18 19.78
CA LYS A 3 43.29 22.93 19.56
C LYS A 3 43.14 22.42 18.13
N VAL A 4 42.93 21.11 17.96
CA VAL A 4 42.56 20.55 16.66
C VAL A 4 41.04 20.65 16.58
N LEU A 5 40.58 21.58 15.75
CA LEU A 5 39.17 21.83 15.48
C LEU A 5 38.66 20.72 14.53
N LEU A 6 37.92 19.76 15.09
CA LEU A 6 37.35 18.64 14.37
C LEU A 6 36.10 19.15 13.62
N THR A 7 36.25 19.43 12.33
CA THR A 7 35.13 19.79 11.45
C THR A 7 34.56 18.51 10.85
N ILE A 8 33.39 18.09 11.33
CA ILE A 8 32.64 16.98 10.76
C ILE A 8 31.77 17.56 9.64
N PRO A 9 31.98 17.19 8.36
CA PRO A 9 31.02 17.53 7.32
C PRO A 9 29.80 16.61 7.51
N ILE A 10 28.71 17.19 8.01
CA ILE A 10 27.40 16.53 8.03
C ILE A 10 26.92 16.46 6.59
N LEU A 11 27.20 15.34 5.92
CA LEU A 11 26.60 15.01 4.65
C LEU A 11 25.16 14.58 4.93
N ILE A 12 24.23 15.54 4.98
CA ILE A 12 22.80 15.26 4.98
C ILE A 12 22.48 14.77 3.57
N ILE A 13 22.53 13.45 3.37
CA ILE A 13 21.98 12.82 2.18
C ILE A 13 20.47 13.05 2.27
N LEU A 14 20.00 14.11 1.61
CA LEU A 14 18.61 14.26 1.24
C LEU A 14 18.29 13.09 0.30
N LEU A 15 17.85 11.97 0.88
CA LEU A 15 17.08 10.95 0.18
C LEU A 15 15.78 11.64 -0.22
N SER A 16 15.85 12.45 -1.28
CA SER A 16 14.69 12.87 -2.05
C SER A 16 14.06 11.56 -2.49
N GLY A 17 13.02 11.17 -1.76
CA GLY A 17 12.31 9.93 -1.98
C GLY A 17 11.89 9.91 -3.43
N CYS A 18 12.44 8.97 -4.21
CA CYS A 18 11.74 8.49 -5.38
C CYS A 18 10.37 8.07 -4.88
N SER A 19 9.37 8.94 -5.08
CA SER A 19 7.97 8.57 -5.04
C SER A 19 7.83 7.46 -6.05
N SER A 20 7.97 6.22 -5.61
CA SER A 20 7.72 5.10 -6.47
C SER A 20 6.25 5.19 -6.88
N ASN A 21 5.99 5.19 -8.19
CA ASN A 21 4.63 5.19 -8.76
C ASN A 21 3.93 3.83 -8.53
N ASP A 22 4.22 3.18 -7.41
CA ASP A 22 3.71 1.87 -7.03
C ASP A 22 2.60 1.99 -5.99
N ILE A 23 1.90 0.87 -5.81
CA ILE A 23 0.77 0.77 -4.88
C ILE A 23 1.22 0.59 -3.43
N TYR A 24 2.50 0.35 -3.16
CA TYR A 24 2.97 -0.04 -1.84
C TYR A 24 2.91 1.12 -0.84
N GLY A 25 2.64 0.80 0.43
CA GLY A 25 2.41 1.76 1.49
C GLY A 25 0.93 1.93 1.83
N SER A 26 0.67 2.98 2.61
CA SER A 26 -0.65 3.25 3.19
C SER A 26 -1.43 4.29 2.39
N TRP A 27 -2.73 4.07 2.24
CA TRP A 27 -3.63 4.91 1.46
C TRP A 27 -4.94 5.14 2.24
N GLU A 28 -5.40 6.38 2.27
CA GLU A 28 -6.66 6.78 2.91
C GLU A 28 -7.63 7.35 1.87
N VAL A 29 -8.91 7.01 1.97
CA VAL A 29 -9.93 7.45 1.01
C VAL A 29 -10.06 8.98 1.01
N VAL A 30 -10.15 9.59 -0.17
CA VAL A 30 -10.26 11.05 -0.33
C VAL A 30 -11.68 11.54 -0.05
N ASP A 31 -12.70 10.84 -0.59
CA ASP A 31 -14.11 11.12 -0.34
C ASP A 31 -14.86 9.80 -0.12
N ASN A 32 -15.52 9.67 1.03
CA ASN A 32 -16.38 8.53 1.37
C ASN A 32 -17.70 8.97 2.01
N LYS A 33 -18.29 10.08 1.53
CA LYS A 33 -19.55 10.62 2.07
C LYS A 33 -20.71 9.62 2.12
N LYS A 34 -20.69 8.59 1.26
CA LYS A 34 -21.73 7.55 1.19
C LYS A 34 -21.37 6.23 1.91
N GLY A 35 -20.20 6.15 2.57
CA GLY A 35 -19.79 4.94 3.30
C GLY A 35 -19.60 3.71 2.41
N GLU A 36 -19.20 3.97 1.18
CA GLU A 36 -19.42 3.09 0.03
C GLU A 36 -18.08 2.55 -0.52
N CYS A 37 -16.97 3.18 -0.09
CA CYS A 37 -15.60 2.79 -0.35
C CYS A 37 -14.93 2.34 0.96
N PRO A 38 -14.00 1.37 0.92
CA PRO A 38 -13.10 1.15 2.05
C PRO A 38 -12.36 2.44 2.41
N VAL A 39 -12.16 2.69 3.70
CA VAL A 39 -11.54 3.93 4.18
C VAL A 39 -10.02 3.89 4.12
N TYR A 40 -9.43 2.69 4.11
CA TYR A 40 -8.00 2.50 4.20
C TYR A 40 -7.53 1.28 3.41
N TYR A 41 -6.35 1.42 2.81
CA TYR A 41 -5.55 0.33 2.29
C TYR A 41 -4.10 0.40 2.78
N LYS A 42 -3.48 -0.76 2.97
CA LYS A 42 -2.02 -0.90 3.05
C LYS A 42 -1.58 -2.01 2.12
N PHE A 43 -0.67 -1.73 1.22
CA PHE A 43 -0.04 -2.76 0.39
C PHE A 43 1.42 -2.91 0.79
N GLU A 44 1.89 -4.14 0.98
CA GLU A 44 3.27 -4.41 1.35
C GLU A 44 3.79 -5.69 0.71
N THR A 45 5.12 -5.79 0.61
CA THR A 45 5.81 -7.00 0.19
C THR A 45 6.64 -7.51 1.37
N VAL A 46 6.47 -8.78 1.70
CA VAL A 46 7.24 -9.46 2.75
C VAL A 46 8.08 -10.55 2.12
N ILE A 47 9.36 -10.60 2.46
CA ILE A 47 10.28 -11.66 2.05
C ILE A 47 10.41 -12.64 3.20
N LYS A 48 9.99 -13.90 2.98
CA LYS A 48 10.19 -15.00 3.92
C LYS A 48 11.33 -15.88 3.44
N LYS A 49 12.19 -16.31 4.38
CA LYS A 49 13.25 -17.29 4.11
C LYS A 49 12.80 -18.64 4.64
N GLU A 50 12.48 -19.56 3.74
CA GLU A 50 12.14 -20.94 4.07
C GLU A 50 13.11 -21.85 3.33
N ASN A 51 13.77 -22.77 4.04
CA ASN A 51 14.71 -23.75 3.46
C ASN A 51 15.80 -23.16 2.53
N LYS A 52 16.31 -21.96 2.83
CA LYS A 52 17.29 -21.19 2.03
C LYS A 52 16.75 -20.58 0.72
N GLU A 53 15.44 -20.67 0.48
CA GLU A 53 14.77 -19.98 -0.62
C GLU A 53 14.05 -18.72 -0.10
N GLU A 54 14.08 -17.65 -0.90
CA GLU A 54 13.38 -16.40 -0.62
C GLU A 54 12.02 -16.40 -1.31
N ILE A 55 10.95 -16.44 -0.53
CA ILE A 55 9.57 -16.38 -1.01
C ILE A 55 9.07 -14.94 -0.82
N VAL A 56 8.73 -14.29 -1.93
CA VAL A 56 8.14 -12.95 -1.94
C VAL A 56 6.62 -13.07 -1.81
N GLN A 57 6.06 -12.46 -0.76
CA GLN A 57 4.62 -12.43 -0.50
C GLN A 57 4.09 -11.00 -0.62
N ASN A 58 3.03 -10.84 -1.41
CA ASN A 58 2.33 -9.58 -1.58
C ASN A 58 1.10 -9.56 -0.67
N LEU A 59 1.08 -8.65 0.29
CA LEU A 59 0.07 -8.57 1.33
C LEU A 59 -0.72 -7.27 1.23
N VAL A 60 -1.99 -7.34 1.62
CA VAL A 60 -2.87 -6.19 1.67
C VAL A 60 -3.65 -6.17 2.97
N GLU A 61 -3.77 -5.00 3.56
CA GLU A 61 -4.72 -4.70 4.61
C GLU A 61 -5.78 -3.72 4.07
N MET A 62 -7.04 -3.96 4.41
CA MET A 62 -8.17 -3.10 4.03
C MET A 62 -9.04 -2.85 5.25
N GLN A 63 -9.47 -1.60 5.45
CA GLN A 63 -10.51 -1.28 6.43
C GLN A 63 -11.72 -0.69 5.72
N THR A 64 -12.90 -1.25 5.97
CA THR A 64 -14.15 -0.74 5.37
C THR A 64 -14.66 0.48 6.12
N THR A 65 -14.40 0.57 7.42
CA THR A 65 -14.77 1.70 8.28
C THR A 65 -13.56 2.20 9.07
N LYS A 66 -13.72 3.31 9.81
CA LYS A 66 -12.67 3.82 10.72
C LYS A 66 -12.48 2.92 11.96
N ASN A 67 -13.35 1.93 12.16
CA ASN A 67 -13.20 0.97 13.24
C ASN A 67 -12.07 -0.01 12.90
N LYS A 68 -11.16 -0.24 13.86
CA LYS A 68 -10.04 -1.18 13.68
C LYS A 68 -10.48 -2.64 13.65
N ASP A 69 -11.67 -2.95 14.15
CA ASP A 69 -12.20 -4.31 14.15
C ASP A 69 -12.65 -4.75 12.75
N ASP A 70 -12.88 -3.81 11.83
CA ASP A 70 -13.23 -4.09 10.41
C ASP A 70 -11.99 -4.22 9.52
N LEU A 71 -10.93 -4.85 10.05
CA LEU A 71 -9.66 -5.04 9.36
C LEU A 71 -9.63 -6.38 8.61
N TYR A 72 -9.61 -6.29 7.29
CA TYR A 72 -9.40 -7.42 6.40
C TYR A 72 -7.92 -7.50 6.02
N LYS A 73 -7.32 -8.68 6.18
CA LYS A 73 -5.95 -8.95 5.74
C LYS A 73 -5.97 -10.02 4.68
N GLY A 74 -5.18 -9.84 3.65
CA GLY A 74 -5.16 -10.74 2.51
C GLY A 74 -3.82 -10.78 1.82
N SER A 75 -3.79 -11.59 0.78
CA SER A 75 -2.72 -11.61 -0.21
C SER A 75 -3.26 -11.19 -1.56
N PHE A 76 -2.37 -10.77 -2.45
CA PHE A 76 -2.79 -10.42 -3.80
C PHE A 76 -1.81 -10.90 -4.86
N VAL A 77 -2.36 -11.20 -6.03
CA VAL A 77 -1.60 -11.48 -7.25
C VAL A 77 -2.03 -10.51 -8.33
N LYS A 78 -1.06 -9.93 -9.03
CA LYS A 78 -1.33 -9.09 -10.19
C LYS A 78 -1.28 -9.94 -11.45
N ASN A 79 -2.39 -9.96 -12.20
CA ASN A 79 -2.47 -10.53 -13.53
C ASN A 79 -2.82 -9.43 -14.53
N SER A 80 -1.85 -9.03 -15.37
CA SER A 80 -1.98 -7.87 -16.26
C SER A 80 -2.37 -6.61 -15.46
N ASN A 81 -3.56 -6.06 -15.67
CA ASN A 81 -4.07 -4.87 -14.97
C ASN A 81 -5.02 -5.19 -13.81
N ILE A 82 -5.27 -6.46 -13.54
CA ILE A 82 -6.19 -6.91 -12.49
C ILE A 82 -5.38 -7.42 -11.30
N TYR A 83 -5.74 -6.95 -10.12
CA TYR A 83 -5.28 -7.44 -8.84
C TYR A 83 -6.37 -8.35 -8.29
N HIS A 84 -6.05 -9.63 -8.20
CA HIS A 84 -6.87 -10.62 -7.52
C HIS A 84 -6.47 -10.62 -6.04
N ILE A 85 -7.36 -10.18 -5.17
CA ILE A 85 -7.13 -10.09 -3.74
C ILE A 85 -7.94 -11.18 -3.02
N ASP A 86 -7.28 -11.94 -2.17
CA ASP A 86 -7.90 -12.94 -1.30
C ASP A 86 -7.70 -12.53 0.16
N TYR A 87 -8.80 -12.16 0.84
CA TYR A 87 -8.82 -11.80 2.26
C TYR A 87 -9.09 -13.00 3.19
N GLY A 88 -9.12 -14.21 2.65
CA GLY A 88 -9.49 -15.42 3.37
C GLY A 88 -11.01 -15.53 3.59
N ASN A 89 -11.44 -16.62 4.23
CA ASN A 89 -12.85 -16.88 4.56
C ASN A 89 -13.82 -16.75 3.36
N SER A 90 -13.37 -17.14 2.16
CA SER A 90 -14.12 -17.01 0.90
C SER A 90 -14.44 -15.57 0.48
N PHE A 91 -13.74 -14.57 1.04
CA PHE A 91 -13.89 -13.18 0.66
C PHE A 91 -12.75 -12.75 -0.28
N THR A 92 -13.09 -12.60 -1.56
CA THR A 92 -12.16 -12.21 -2.61
C THR A 92 -12.63 -10.93 -3.31
N SER A 93 -11.70 -10.17 -3.89
CA SER A 93 -12.01 -8.97 -4.66
C SER A 93 -11.09 -8.86 -5.87
N ASP A 94 -11.69 -8.65 -7.03
CA ASP A 94 -10.98 -8.30 -8.25
C ASP A 94 -10.99 -6.78 -8.43
N GLN A 95 -9.79 -6.20 -8.59
CA GLN A 95 -9.62 -4.76 -8.62
C GLN A 95 -8.64 -4.31 -9.70
N THR A 96 -8.88 -3.15 -10.29
CA THR A 96 -7.83 -2.43 -11.04
C THR A 96 -7.27 -1.32 -10.15
N LEU A 97 -5.95 -1.33 -9.97
CA LEU A 97 -5.21 -0.34 -9.17
C LEU A 97 -4.38 0.55 -10.09
N LYS A 98 -4.57 1.87 -9.99
CA LYS A 98 -3.79 2.85 -10.76
C LYS A 98 -3.29 3.96 -9.86
N VAL A 99 -1.97 4.12 -9.80
CA VAL A 99 -1.34 5.27 -9.14
C VAL A 99 -1.09 6.36 -10.17
N ALA A 100 -1.63 7.54 -9.90
CA ALA A 100 -1.45 8.73 -10.73
C ALA A 100 -1.57 9.98 -9.85
N ASP A 101 -0.67 10.95 -10.07
CA ASP A 101 -0.71 12.26 -9.42
C ASP A 101 -0.78 12.18 -7.87
N GLY A 102 -0.04 11.24 -7.27
CA GLY A 102 0.00 11.04 -5.82
C GLY A 102 -1.26 10.38 -5.22
N THR A 103 -2.18 9.93 -6.07
CA THR A 103 -3.40 9.21 -5.66
C THR A 103 -3.37 7.77 -6.12
N LEU A 104 -4.04 6.91 -5.38
CA LEU A 104 -4.38 5.55 -5.78
C LEU A 104 -5.86 5.52 -6.16
N ASN A 105 -6.13 5.08 -7.38
CA ASN A 105 -7.48 4.83 -7.87
C ASN A 105 -7.72 3.32 -7.86
N VAL A 106 -8.74 2.89 -7.14
CA VAL A 106 -9.16 1.49 -7.00
C VAL A 106 -10.51 1.33 -7.67
N TYR A 107 -10.55 0.57 -8.75
CA TYR A 107 -11.79 0.19 -9.40
C TYR A 107 -12.16 -1.24 -9.00
N PHE A 108 -13.30 -1.41 -8.31
CA PHE A 108 -13.85 -2.69 -7.90
C PHE A 108 -14.66 -3.27 -9.05
N LEU A 109 -14.21 -4.37 -9.64
CA LEU A 109 -14.80 -4.94 -10.86
C LEU A 109 -16.24 -5.44 -10.61
N THR A 110 -16.45 -6.21 -9.55
CA THR A 110 -17.78 -6.77 -9.23
C THR A 110 -18.81 -5.70 -8.83
N ALA A 111 -18.37 -4.65 -8.13
CA ALA A 111 -19.25 -3.58 -7.67
C ALA A 111 -19.35 -2.41 -8.66
N GLU A 112 -18.61 -2.49 -9.78
CA GLU A 112 -18.47 -1.43 -10.80
C GLU A 112 -18.21 -0.04 -10.20
N LYS A 113 -17.31 0.03 -9.21
CA LYS A 113 -17.14 1.22 -8.37
C LYS A 113 -15.71 1.74 -8.40
N LEU A 114 -15.55 3.06 -8.56
CA LEU A 114 -14.27 3.75 -8.43
C LEU A 114 -14.14 4.43 -7.06
N CYS A 115 -13.03 4.18 -6.37
CA CYS A 115 -12.66 4.84 -5.14
C CYS A 115 -11.26 5.45 -5.28
N THR A 116 -11.09 6.68 -4.82
CA THR A 116 -9.82 7.41 -4.89
C THR A 116 -9.24 7.60 -3.50
N TYR A 117 -7.95 7.36 -3.37
CA TYR A 117 -7.20 7.37 -2.13
C TYR A 117 -5.97 8.27 -2.26
N LYS A 118 -5.57 8.88 -1.15
CA LYS A 118 -4.32 9.64 -1.01
C LYS A 118 -3.33 8.86 -0.16
N LYS A 119 -2.03 9.04 -0.43
CA LYS A 119 -0.97 8.47 0.41
C LYS A 119 -1.12 8.99 1.85
N LYS A 120 -0.91 8.12 2.83
CA LYS A 120 -0.84 8.46 4.26
C LYS A 120 0.59 8.72 4.72
#